data_AF-A0A967L8W3-F1
#
_entry.id   AF-A0A967L8W3-F1
#
_cell.length_a   1.000
_cell.length_b   1.000
_cell.length_c   1.000
_cell.angle_alpha   90.00
_cell.angle_beta   90.00
_cell.angle_gamma   90.00
#
_symmetry.space_group_name_H-M   'P 1'
#
loop_
_entity.id
_entity.type
_entity.pdbx_description
1 polymer ?
#
loop_
_entity_poly.entity_id
_entity_poly.type
_entity_poly.pdbx_seq_one_letter_code
_entity_poly.pdbx_strand_id
1 'polypeptide(L)'
;YGHGEGGAGKRGSRALYGGHAHVGAMIYYGDNWPDEYRGHLFTHNLHGRQMNRQVNKRFGSGYETVHSGSDHLLVPDSRFMGVELKYGPDGAVYMTDWQDQQHCHNTREEIWDRSDGGIYRMAWEKTWKPAAVDLRKRSTGELVELLFHRNEWYGRTARRILQERGDQTVVPVLRKALREGKTAVGVLRALWALHAVGAEVPVGLLDHADEAVRAWAVRLTAQTGKFPGSKAVAMAANDPSQMVRLALASALADLDESHRWEAAEALA
;
A
#
# COMPACT_ATOMS: atom_id res chain seq x y z
N TYR A 1 7.02 23.09 -9.94
CA TYR A 1 5.69 23.28 -9.35
C TYR A 1 4.89 24.17 -10.28
N GLY A 2 4.23 23.57 -11.28
CA GLY A 2 3.37 24.31 -12.20
C GLY A 2 2.18 24.86 -11.44
N HIS A 3 1.98 26.16 -11.54
CA HIS A 3 0.88 26.89 -10.92
C HIS A 3 -0.44 26.39 -11.52
N GLY A 4 -1.23 25.67 -10.73
CA GLY A 4 -2.66 25.93 -10.56
C GLY A 4 -3.64 25.81 -11.75
N GLU A 5 -3.25 25.40 -12.95
CA GLU A 5 -4.22 25.10 -14.03
C GLU A 5 -4.46 23.59 -14.24
N GLY A 6 -4.09 22.77 -13.26
CA GLY A 6 -4.45 21.35 -13.24
C GLY A 6 -5.88 21.17 -12.73
N GLY A 7 -6.88 21.21 -13.61
CA GLY A 7 -8.26 20.77 -13.33
C GLY A 7 -9.27 21.90 -13.18
N ALA A 8 -9.84 22.33 -14.31
CA ALA A 8 -10.95 23.28 -14.39
C ALA A 8 -12.28 22.64 -13.94
N GLY A 9 -12.38 22.26 -12.67
CA GLY A 9 -13.62 21.90 -12.01
C GLY A 9 -14.26 23.15 -11.39
N LYS A 10 -15.58 23.34 -11.54
CA LYS A 10 -16.30 24.39 -10.80
C LYS A 10 -16.25 24.05 -9.31
N ARG A 11 -16.01 25.03 -8.42
CA ARG A 11 -16.14 24.84 -6.96
C ARG A 11 -17.49 24.20 -6.67
N GLY A 12 -17.49 23.05 -6.00
CA GLY A 12 -18.70 22.29 -5.73
C GLY A 12 -19.04 21.20 -6.75
N SER A 13 -18.22 21.01 -7.78
CA SER A 13 -18.36 19.91 -8.74
C SER A 13 -17.45 18.73 -8.35
N ARG A 14 -17.84 17.52 -8.76
CA ARG A 14 -16.97 16.33 -8.72
C ARG A 14 -16.10 16.19 -9.97
N ALA A 15 -16.12 17.17 -10.88
CA ALA A 15 -15.33 17.16 -12.11
C ALA A 15 -13.91 17.65 -11.80
N LEU A 16 -12.91 17.00 -12.40
CA LEU A 16 -11.46 17.26 -12.34
C LEU A 16 -11.11 18.61 -11.70
N TYR A 17 -10.97 18.63 -10.38
CA TYR A 17 -10.51 19.78 -9.61
C TYR A 17 -9.13 19.44 -9.03
N GLY A 18 -8.08 20.02 -9.58
CA GLY A 18 -6.72 19.78 -9.10
C GLY A 18 -6.07 21.04 -8.53
N GLY A 19 -4.82 20.90 -8.10
CA GLY A 19 -4.01 21.99 -7.57
C GLY A 19 -4.10 22.22 -6.05
N HIS A 20 -4.26 21.19 -5.22
CA HIS A 20 -4.44 21.38 -3.78
C HIS A 20 -3.76 20.30 -2.92
N ALA A 21 -3.45 20.64 -1.66
CA ALA A 21 -2.72 19.80 -0.72
C ALA A 21 -3.48 18.51 -0.38
N HIS A 22 -2.96 17.38 -0.90
CA HIS A 22 -3.47 16.05 -0.60
C HIS A 22 -3.03 15.59 0.78
N VAL A 23 -3.96 15.06 1.56
CA VAL A 23 -3.72 14.50 2.90
C VAL A 23 -4.56 13.24 3.07
N GLY A 24 -4.19 12.36 3.99
CA GLY A 24 -4.88 11.08 4.23
C GLY A 24 -4.92 10.18 3.00
N ALA A 25 -4.05 9.18 2.92
CA ALA A 25 -3.89 8.38 1.70
C ALA A 25 -4.30 6.92 1.91
N MET A 26 -5.16 6.42 1.02
CA MET A 26 -5.66 5.05 1.08
C MET A 26 -5.74 4.43 -0.30
N ILE A 27 -5.17 3.24 -0.50
CA ILE A 27 -5.54 2.37 -1.63
C ILE A 27 -6.59 1.39 -1.13
N TYR A 28 -7.80 1.42 -1.71
CA TYR A 28 -8.90 0.64 -1.17
C TYR A 28 -8.74 -0.87 -1.47
N TYR A 29 -8.51 -1.65 -0.42
CA TYR A 29 -8.49 -3.12 -0.48
C TYR A 29 -9.41 -3.77 0.58
N GLY A 30 -10.40 -3.03 1.07
CA GLY A 30 -11.53 -3.57 1.82
C GLY A 30 -12.48 -4.38 0.93
N ASP A 31 -13.39 -5.14 1.54
CA ASP A 31 -14.34 -6.01 0.83
C ASP A 31 -15.80 -5.56 0.93
N ASN A 32 -16.06 -4.35 1.46
CA ASN A 32 -17.40 -3.79 1.56
C ASN A 32 -17.79 -3.02 0.29
N TRP A 33 -17.00 -2.03 -0.15
CA TRP A 33 -17.33 -1.24 -1.34
C TRP A 33 -17.27 -2.09 -2.61
N PRO A 34 -18.02 -1.70 -3.66
CA PRO A 34 -17.98 -2.36 -4.97
C PRO A 34 -16.57 -2.51 -5.56
N ASP A 35 -16.38 -3.55 -6.36
CA ASP A 35 -15.08 -3.92 -6.94
C ASP A 35 -14.50 -2.83 -7.85
N GLU A 36 -15.34 -1.97 -8.44
CA GLU A 36 -14.90 -0.81 -9.22
C GLU A 36 -14.11 0.24 -8.42
N TYR A 37 -14.13 0.18 -7.09
CA TYR A 37 -13.32 1.05 -6.22
C TYR A 37 -12.05 0.37 -5.72
N ARG A 38 -11.96 -0.96 -5.86
CA ARG A 38 -10.85 -1.73 -5.32
C ARG A 38 -9.57 -1.48 -6.12
N GLY A 39 -8.48 -1.19 -5.40
CA GLY A 39 -7.18 -0.82 -5.98
C GLY A 39 -7.07 0.65 -6.40
N HIS A 40 -8.13 1.45 -6.25
CA HIS A 40 -8.05 2.89 -6.47
C HIS A 40 -7.41 3.61 -5.29
N LEU A 41 -6.69 4.69 -5.59
CA LEU A 41 -6.10 5.60 -4.63
C LEU A 41 -7.12 6.68 -4.26
N PHE A 42 -7.34 6.86 -2.97
CA PHE A 42 -8.16 7.90 -2.39
C PHE A 42 -7.31 8.82 -1.54
N THR A 43 -7.57 10.11 -1.65
CA THR A 43 -6.95 11.14 -0.80
C THR A 43 -7.98 12.17 -0.38
N HIS A 44 -7.84 12.75 0.82
CA HIS A 44 -8.46 14.03 1.09
C HIS A 44 -7.73 15.15 0.35
N ASN A 45 -8.46 16.23 0.12
CA ASN A 45 -7.96 17.44 -0.46
C ASN A 45 -8.42 18.60 0.42
N LEU A 46 -7.46 19.19 1.15
CA LEU A 46 -7.73 20.20 2.19
C LEU A 46 -8.52 21.37 1.62
N HIS A 47 -8.01 22.00 0.58
CA HIS A 47 -8.65 23.19 0.00
C HIS A 47 -9.90 22.86 -0.83
N GLY A 48 -9.89 21.73 -1.52
CA GLY A 48 -11.02 21.25 -2.31
C GLY A 48 -12.20 20.78 -1.44
N ARG A 49 -11.96 20.53 -0.14
CA ARG A 49 -12.94 20.00 0.82
C ARG A 49 -13.61 18.74 0.29
N GLN A 50 -12.79 17.85 -0.25
CA GLN A 50 -13.25 16.71 -1.02
C GLN A 50 -12.40 15.47 -0.77
N MET A 51 -12.94 14.32 -1.17
CA MET A 51 -12.20 13.08 -1.29
C MET A 51 -11.95 12.82 -2.77
N ASN A 52 -10.70 12.91 -3.18
CA ASN A 52 -10.28 12.57 -4.53
C ASN A 52 -10.27 11.05 -4.74
N ARG A 53 -10.58 10.61 -5.96
CA ARG A 53 -10.47 9.22 -6.41
C ARG A 53 -9.58 9.15 -7.65
N GLN A 54 -8.54 8.35 -7.57
CA GLN A 54 -7.50 8.20 -8.59
C GLN A 54 -7.24 6.72 -8.90
N VAL A 55 -6.72 6.45 -10.09
CA VAL A 55 -6.39 5.12 -10.59
C VAL A 55 -4.90 5.07 -10.87
N ASN A 56 -4.22 4.08 -10.29
CA ASN A 56 -2.79 3.84 -10.52
C ASN A 56 -2.64 2.95 -11.76
N LYS A 57 -2.01 3.46 -12.81
CA LYS A 57 -1.65 2.72 -14.02
C LYS A 57 -0.16 2.44 -14.02
N ARG A 58 0.25 1.21 -14.36
CA ARG A 58 1.67 0.86 -14.46
C ARG A 58 2.32 1.69 -15.57
N PHE A 59 3.47 2.30 -15.28
CA PHE A 59 4.28 3.01 -16.26
C PHE A 59 5.76 2.84 -15.91
N GLY A 60 6.51 2.22 -16.80
CA GLY A 60 7.90 1.83 -16.57
C GLY A 60 8.09 1.01 -15.28
N SER A 61 9.03 1.43 -14.43
CA SER A 61 9.31 0.83 -13.11
C SER A 61 8.37 1.32 -11.99
N GLY A 62 7.42 2.21 -12.31
CA GLY A 62 6.52 2.85 -11.34
C GLY A 62 5.06 2.87 -11.80
N TYR A 63 4.36 3.94 -11.41
CA TYR A 63 2.95 4.15 -11.71
C TYR A 63 2.69 5.59 -12.14
N GLU A 64 1.86 5.75 -13.16
CA GLU A 64 1.14 6.99 -13.45
C GLU A 64 -0.20 6.96 -12.72
N THR A 65 -0.41 7.93 -11.84
CA THR A 65 -1.67 8.07 -11.14
C THR A 65 -2.54 9.08 -11.88
N VAL A 66 -3.72 8.64 -12.33
CA VAL A 66 -4.66 9.49 -13.08
C VAL A 66 -5.96 9.65 -12.32
N HIS A 67 -6.62 10.80 -12.45
CA HIS A 67 -7.94 11.01 -11.87
C HIS A 67 -8.97 10.04 -12.46
N SER A 68 -9.87 9.51 -11.64
CA SER A 68 -10.85 8.49 -12.04
C SER A 68 -12.05 9.00 -12.85
N GLY A 69 -12.07 10.29 -13.18
CA GLY A 69 -13.17 10.98 -13.85
C GLY A 69 -14.17 11.66 -12.91
N SER A 70 -14.24 11.24 -11.64
CA SER A 70 -15.02 11.94 -10.61
C SER A 70 -14.42 11.84 -9.22
N ASP A 71 -14.55 12.92 -8.44
CA ASP A 71 -14.27 12.90 -7.01
C ASP A 71 -15.35 12.11 -6.24
N HIS A 72 -14.96 11.48 -5.13
CA HIS A 72 -15.82 10.56 -4.40
C HIS A 72 -16.81 11.27 -3.49
N LEU A 73 -16.36 12.33 -2.82
CA LEU A 73 -17.13 13.12 -1.86
C LEU A 73 -16.75 14.59 -1.94
N LEU A 74 -17.71 15.48 -1.72
CA LEU A 74 -17.50 16.91 -1.48
C LEU A 74 -18.19 17.28 -0.16
N VAL A 75 -17.52 18.08 0.66
CA VAL A 75 -18.06 18.65 1.89
C VAL A 75 -18.26 20.16 1.69
N PRO A 76 -19.50 20.67 1.84
CA PRO A 76 -19.79 22.07 1.55
C PRO A 76 -19.30 23.04 2.64
N ASP A 77 -19.17 22.58 3.89
CA ASP A 77 -18.68 23.39 5.02
C ASP A 77 -17.26 23.89 4.75
N SER A 78 -17.03 25.20 4.87
CA SER A 78 -15.72 25.83 4.69
C SER A 78 -14.70 25.49 5.76
N ARG A 79 -15.15 24.95 6.90
CA ARG A 79 -14.27 24.57 8.01
C ARG A 79 -13.71 23.16 7.90
N PHE A 80 -14.26 22.34 6.99
CA PHE A 80 -13.85 20.95 6.84
C PHE A 80 -12.39 20.83 6.40
N MET A 81 -11.57 20.15 7.20
CA MET A 81 -10.24 19.70 6.83
C MET A 81 -10.13 18.19 7.03
N GLY A 82 -10.26 17.42 5.95
CA GLY A 82 -10.01 15.97 6.01
C GLY A 82 -8.57 15.67 6.42
N VAL A 83 -8.36 14.60 7.19
CA VAL A 83 -7.05 14.26 7.77
C VAL A 83 -6.59 12.87 7.32
N GLU A 84 -7.42 11.84 7.48
CA GLU A 84 -7.02 10.45 7.26
C GLU A 84 -8.15 9.60 6.68
N LEU A 85 -7.78 8.57 5.91
CA LEU A 85 -8.67 7.57 5.30
C LEU A 85 -8.16 6.16 5.61
N LYS A 86 -8.98 5.31 6.23
CA LYS A 86 -8.63 3.89 6.47
C LYS A 86 -9.83 2.98 6.35
N TYR A 87 -9.68 1.79 5.75
CA TYR A 87 -10.70 0.75 5.83
C TYR A 87 -10.48 -0.16 7.03
N GLY A 88 -11.59 -0.61 7.62
CA GLY A 88 -11.61 -1.45 8.82
C GLY A 88 -11.89 -2.95 8.57
N PRO A 89 -12.08 -3.74 9.64
CA PRO A 89 -12.42 -5.16 9.56
C PRO A 89 -13.78 -5.43 8.90
N ASP A 90 -14.68 -4.46 8.90
CA ASP A 90 -15.97 -4.48 8.21
C ASP A 90 -15.89 -4.02 6.74
N GLY A 91 -14.67 -3.73 6.26
CA GLY A 91 -14.40 -3.30 4.89
C GLY A 91 -14.86 -1.86 4.57
N ALA A 92 -15.65 -1.24 5.45
CA ALA A 92 -16.06 0.15 5.33
C ALA A 92 -14.85 1.09 5.50
N VAL A 93 -14.95 2.29 4.92
CA VAL A 93 -13.91 3.32 5.02
C VAL A 93 -14.27 4.28 6.13
N TYR A 94 -13.32 4.53 7.00
CA TYR A 94 -13.37 5.50 8.07
C TYR A 94 -12.56 6.71 7.64
N MET A 95 -13.14 7.89 7.81
CA MET A 95 -12.43 9.15 7.58
C MET A 95 -12.50 10.01 8.83
N THR A 96 -11.45 10.79 9.04
CA THR A 96 -11.40 11.77 10.11
C THR A 96 -11.21 13.17 9.54
N ASP A 97 -11.76 14.16 10.22
CA ASP A 97 -11.52 15.55 9.92
C ASP A 97 -11.16 16.35 11.18
N TRP A 98 -10.71 17.56 10.92
CA TRP A 98 -10.52 18.63 11.87
C TRP A 98 -11.29 19.84 11.32
N GLN A 99 -12.04 20.55 12.17
CA GLN A 99 -12.87 21.67 11.74
C GLN A 99 -12.18 22.99 12.12
N ASP A 100 -11.73 23.76 11.12
CA ASP A 100 -11.07 25.06 11.33
C ASP A 100 -11.31 26.00 10.13
N GLN A 101 -11.45 27.30 10.40
CA GLN A 101 -11.54 28.32 9.34
C GLN A 101 -10.18 28.61 8.69
N GLN A 102 -9.09 28.34 9.41
CA GLN A 102 -7.72 28.51 8.95
C GLN A 102 -7.25 27.29 8.19
N HIS A 103 -6.47 27.52 7.14
CA HIS A 103 -5.83 26.47 6.34
C HIS A 103 -4.35 26.86 6.14
N CYS A 104 -3.43 25.89 6.04
CA CYS A 104 -1.99 26.06 5.74
C CYS A 104 -1.07 26.57 6.88
N HIS A 105 0.09 27.16 6.53
CA HIS A 105 1.17 27.47 7.46
C HIS A 105 0.96 28.82 8.15
N ASN A 106 0.20 28.83 9.24
CA ASN A 106 0.13 29.98 10.14
C ASN A 106 0.88 29.67 11.44
N THR A 107 1.84 30.53 11.78
CA THR A 107 2.73 30.36 12.93
C THR A 107 2.12 30.84 14.24
N ARG A 108 1.01 31.57 14.19
CA ARG A 108 0.27 31.99 15.39
C ARG A 108 -0.55 30.83 15.90
N GLU A 109 -0.16 30.23 17.03
CA GLU A 109 -0.81 29.02 17.53
C GLU A 109 -2.25 29.29 18.00
N GLU A 110 -2.52 30.49 18.49
CA GLU A 110 -3.78 30.90 19.11
C GLU A 110 -4.97 30.99 18.15
N ILE A 111 -4.71 30.99 16.84
CA ILE A 111 -5.78 31.12 15.83
C ILE A 111 -6.38 29.77 15.42
N TRP A 112 -5.70 28.67 15.76
CA TRP A 112 -6.11 27.32 15.38
C TRP A 112 -7.18 26.82 16.35
N ASP A 113 -8.37 26.53 15.83
CA ASP A 113 -9.47 25.94 16.57
C ASP A 113 -9.29 24.43 16.65
N ARG A 114 -8.67 23.94 17.72
CA ARG A 114 -8.43 22.50 17.94
C ARG A 114 -9.56 21.80 18.69
N SER A 115 -10.72 22.43 18.82
CA SER A 115 -11.79 21.95 19.70
C SER A 115 -12.75 20.96 19.04
N ASP A 116 -12.81 20.94 17.70
CA ASP A 116 -13.83 20.20 16.96
C ASP A 116 -13.24 19.35 15.81
N GLY A 117 -13.93 18.26 15.51
CA GLY A 117 -13.53 17.24 14.54
C GLY A 117 -14.39 15.99 14.66
N GLY A 118 -14.37 15.18 13.63
CA GLY A 118 -15.28 14.07 13.43
C GLY A 118 -14.59 12.80 12.98
N ILE A 119 -15.20 11.68 13.33
CA ILE A 119 -14.88 10.36 12.79
C ILE A 119 -16.13 9.85 12.09
N TYR A 120 -16.03 9.63 10.78
CA TYR A 120 -17.14 9.21 9.94
C TYR A 120 -16.87 7.82 9.38
N ARG A 121 -17.93 7.04 9.17
CA ARG A 121 -17.88 5.75 8.48
C ARG A 121 -18.69 5.81 7.20
N MET A 122 -18.03 5.50 6.09
CA MET A 122 -18.64 5.35 4.77
C MET A 122 -18.70 3.86 4.40
N ALA A 123 -19.92 3.35 4.36
CA ALA A 123 -20.20 1.95 4.06
C ALA A 123 -21.10 1.82 2.83
N TRP A 124 -20.85 0.78 2.04
CA TRP A 124 -21.78 0.38 0.98
C TRP A 124 -22.91 -0.44 1.60
N GLU A 125 -24.10 0.16 1.65
CA GLU A 125 -25.25 -0.38 2.37
C GLU A 125 -25.59 -1.83 1.99
N LYS A 126 -25.52 -2.17 0.70
CA LYS A 126 -25.92 -3.50 0.19
C LYS A 126 -25.09 -4.66 0.74
N THR A 127 -23.83 -4.41 1.10
CA THR A 127 -22.87 -5.45 1.50
C THR A 127 -22.36 -5.23 2.93
N TRP A 128 -22.75 -4.14 3.58
CA TRP A 128 -22.22 -3.79 4.89
C TRP A 128 -22.76 -4.73 5.96
N LYS A 129 -21.84 -5.21 6.80
CA LYS A 129 -22.13 -6.00 7.99
C LYS A 129 -21.19 -5.53 9.10
N PRO A 130 -21.68 -5.30 10.32
CA PRO A 130 -20.80 -4.95 11.43
C PRO A 130 -19.82 -6.09 11.70
N ALA A 131 -18.56 -5.75 11.95
CA ALA A 131 -17.52 -6.70 12.31
C ALA A 131 -16.92 -6.32 13.67
N ALA A 132 -17.13 -7.17 14.67
CA ALA A 132 -16.43 -7.10 15.95
C ALA A 132 -15.37 -8.21 15.95
N VAL A 133 -14.10 -7.83 15.88
CA VAL A 133 -12.99 -8.77 15.66
C VAL A 133 -11.86 -8.49 16.63
N ASP A 134 -11.40 -9.53 17.31
CA ASP A 134 -10.16 -9.53 18.08
C ASP A 134 -9.23 -10.63 17.53
N LEU A 135 -8.32 -10.24 16.64
CA LEU A 135 -7.38 -11.18 16.03
C LEU A 135 -6.29 -11.66 17.00
N ARG A 136 -6.07 -10.98 18.13
CA ARG A 136 -5.05 -11.41 19.10
C ARG A 136 -5.42 -12.71 19.79
N LYS A 137 -6.72 -13.01 19.91
CA LYS A 137 -7.26 -14.25 20.48
C LYS A 137 -7.24 -15.44 19.51
N ARG A 138 -6.95 -15.21 18.23
CA ARG A 138 -6.89 -16.27 17.22
C ARG A 138 -5.63 -17.11 17.40
N SER A 139 -5.73 -18.40 17.12
CA SER A 139 -4.58 -19.30 17.05
C SER A 139 -3.62 -18.88 15.93
N THR A 140 -2.36 -19.32 16.03
CA THR A 140 -1.37 -19.07 14.98
C THR A 140 -1.82 -19.63 13.62
N GLY A 141 -2.46 -20.81 13.59
CA GLY A 141 -3.01 -21.40 12.36
C GLY A 141 -4.09 -20.54 11.71
N GLU A 142 -5.07 -20.06 12.48
CA GLU A 142 -6.10 -19.15 11.97
C GLU A 142 -5.52 -17.83 11.44
N LEU A 143 -4.46 -17.31 12.07
CA LEU A 143 -3.78 -16.11 11.56
C LEU A 143 -3.10 -16.35 10.21
N VAL A 144 -2.53 -17.53 9.98
CA VAL A 144 -1.95 -17.90 8.68
C VAL A 144 -3.03 -17.94 7.59
N GLU A 145 -4.23 -18.45 7.89
CA GLU A 145 -5.35 -18.44 6.95
C GLU A 145 -5.78 -17.00 6.61
N LEU A 146 -5.83 -16.11 7.61
CA LEU A 146 -6.21 -14.71 7.44
C LEU A 146 -5.23 -13.90 6.59
N LEU A 147 -3.99 -14.35 6.39
CA LEU A 147 -3.06 -13.74 5.43
C LEU A 147 -3.67 -13.65 4.03
N PHE A 148 -4.52 -14.61 3.67
CA PHE A 148 -5.12 -14.72 2.34
C PHE A 148 -6.51 -14.10 2.22
N HIS A 149 -7.00 -13.47 3.30
CA HIS A 149 -8.32 -12.86 3.32
C HIS A 149 -8.47 -11.77 2.23
N ARG A 150 -9.70 -11.59 1.72
CA ARG A 150 -10.01 -10.61 0.67
C ARG A 150 -9.83 -9.18 1.17
N ASN A 151 -10.40 -8.85 2.32
CA ASN A 151 -10.11 -7.60 3.01
C ASN A 151 -8.66 -7.62 3.55
N GLU A 152 -7.82 -6.76 2.98
CA GLU A 152 -6.40 -6.66 3.31
C GLU A 152 -6.15 -6.22 4.76
N TRP A 153 -7.14 -5.64 5.45
CA TRP A 153 -7.05 -5.34 6.89
C TRP A 153 -6.70 -6.60 7.70
N TYR A 154 -7.33 -7.74 7.37
CA TYR A 154 -7.05 -9.02 8.03
C TYR A 154 -5.64 -9.51 7.71
N GLY A 155 -5.23 -9.49 6.43
CA GLY A 155 -3.91 -9.95 6.02
C GLY A 155 -2.77 -9.14 6.67
N ARG A 156 -2.90 -7.80 6.69
CA ARG A 156 -1.93 -6.90 7.33
C ARG A 156 -1.89 -7.11 8.84
N THR A 157 -3.04 -7.17 9.49
CA THR A 157 -3.13 -7.32 10.94
C THR A 157 -2.64 -8.70 11.39
N ALA A 158 -3.01 -9.76 10.67
CA ALA A 158 -2.55 -11.12 10.96
C ALA A 158 -1.04 -11.25 10.82
N ARG A 159 -0.44 -10.71 9.74
CA ARG A 159 1.01 -10.71 9.56
C ARG A 159 1.73 -9.96 10.69
N ARG A 160 1.22 -8.81 11.13
CA ARG A 160 1.78 -8.07 12.27
C ARG A 160 1.74 -8.92 13.54
N ILE A 161 0.61 -9.57 13.85
CA ILE A 161 0.48 -10.41 15.03
C ILE A 161 1.40 -11.64 14.94
N LEU A 162 1.55 -12.25 13.76
CA LEU A 162 2.49 -13.35 13.54
C LEU A 162 3.94 -12.91 13.81
N GLN A 163 4.32 -11.72 13.35
CA GLN A 163 5.63 -11.12 13.67
C GLN A 163 5.81 -10.89 15.17
N GLU A 164 4.82 -10.27 15.83
CA GLU A 164 4.83 -10.03 17.28
C GLU A 164 4.97 -11.34 18.08
N ARG A 165 4.40 -12.44 17.58
CA ARG A 165 4.51 -13.77 18.20
C ARG A 165 5.86 -14.46 17.94
N GLY A 166 6.48 -14.24 16.79
CA GLY A 166 7.72 -14.91 16.39
C GLY A 166 7.61 -16.44 16.28
N ASP A 167 6.39 -16.98 16.19
CA ASP A 167 6.10 -18.41 16.26
C ASP A 167 6.63 -19.15 15.02
N GLN A 168 7.75 -19.85 15.15
CA GLN A 168 8.40 -20.57 14.05
C GLN A 168 7.60 -21.76 13.53
N THR A 169 6.55 -22.20 14.24
CA THR A 169 5.73 -23.34 13.80
C THR A 169 4.97 -23.07 12.49
N VAL A 170 4.83 -21.79 12.08
CA VAL A 170 4.21 -21.42 10.80
C VAL A 170 5.11 -21.64 9.59
N VAL A 171 6.43 -21.74 9.78
CA VAL A 171 7.41 -21.75 8.68
C VAL A 171 7.13 -22.85 7.64
N PRO A 172 6.83 -24.11 8.03
CA PRO A 172 6.48 -25.15 7.06
C PRO A 172 5.24 -24.81 6.23
N VAL A 173 4.22 -24.22 6.86
CA VAL A 173 2.96 -23.84 6.20
C VAL A 173 3.18 -22.67 5.23
N LEU A 174 3.93 -21.65 5.64
CA LEU A 174 4.27 -20.51 4.77
C LEU A 174 5.15 -20.94 3.59
N ARG A 175 6.13 -21.83 3.81
CA ARG A 175 6.94 -22.41 2.72
C ARG A 175 6.10 -23.24 1.74
N LYS A 176 5.08 -23.95 2.23
CA LYS A 176 4.12 -24.64 1.38
C LYS A 176 3.32 -23.64 0.54
N ALA A 177 2.80 -22.57 1.16
CA ALA A 177 2.06 -21.52 0.47
C ALA A 177 2.89 -20.77 -0.59
N LEU A 178 4.21 -20.63 -0.40
CA LEU A 178 5.12 -20.11 -1.41
C LEU A 178 5.21 -20.99 -2.66
N ARG A 179 5.23 -22.32 -2.49
CA ARG A 179 5.36 -23.28 -3.61
C ARG A 179 4.04 -23.55 -4.33
N GLU A 180 2.95 -23.60 -3.58
CA GLU A 180 1.63 -23.98 -4.09
C GLU A 180 0.72 -22.76 -4.38
N GLY A 181 1.22 -21.55 -4.11
CA GLY A 181 0.48 -20.31 -4.29
C GLY A 181 0.04 -20.11 -5.74
N LYS A 182 -1.27 -19.96 -5.95
CA LYS A 182 -1.87 -19.80 -7.30
C LYS A 182 -1.81 -18.38 -7.84
N THR A 183 -1.58 -17.40 -6.99
CA THR A 183 -1.57 -15.98 -7.36
C THR A 183 -0.34 -15.30 -6.78
N ALA A 184 0.22 -14.33 -7.50
CA ALA A 184 1.34 -13.53 -7.04
C ALA A 184 1.05 -12.85 -5.69
N VAL A 185 -0.18 -12.37 -5.49
CA VAL A 185 -0.62 -11.77 -4.22
C VAL A 185 -0.54 -12.77 -3.07
N GLY A 186 -0.99 -14.01 -3.27
CA GLY A 186 -0.88 -15.08 -2.27
C GLY A 186 0.58 -15.41 -1.95
N VAL A 187 1.42 -15.59 -2.99
CA VAL A 187 2.85 -15.85 -2.83
C VAL A 187 3.53 -14.71 -2.07
N LEU A 188 3.26 -13.45 -2.41
CA LEU A 188 3.80 -12.28 -1.71
C LEU A 188 3.36 -12.22 -0.25
N ARG A 189 2.08 -12.49 0.05
CA ARG A 189 1.57 -12.54 1.43
C ARG A 189 2.30 -13.60 2.26
N ALA A 190 2.53 -14.78 1.71
CA ALA A 190 3.30 -15.83 2.36
C ALA A 190 4.79 -15.46 2.51
N LEU A 191 5.40 -14.87 1.48
CA LEU A 191 6.79 -14.39 1.50
C LEU A 191 7.01 -13.36 2.61
N TRP A 192 6.16 -12.35 2.68
CA TRP A 192 6.25 -11.31 3.70
C TRP A 192 6.01 -11.85 5.10
N ALA A 193 5.07 -12.78 5.27
CA ALA A 193 4.85 -13.42 6.57
C ALA A 193 6.06 -14.27 6.99
N LEU A 194 6.67 -15.00 6.04
CA LEU A 194 7.85 -15.82 6.29
C LEU A 194 9.03 -14.95 6.77
N HIS A 195 9.28 -13.85 6.05
CA HIS A 195 10.30 -12.89 6.45
C HIS A 195 9.97 -12.21 7.79
N ALA A 196 8.71 -11.85 8.03
CA ALA A 196 8.29 -11.16 9.26
C ALA A 196 8.47 -12.03 10.52
N VAL A 197 8.38 -13.35 10.41
CA VAL A 197 8.72 -14.27 11.51
C VAL A 197 10.22 -14.60 11.56
N GLY A 198 11.07 -13.92 10.80
CA GLY A 198 12.53 -14.10 10.82
C GLY A 198 13.03 -15.35 10.12
N ALA A 199 12.20 -16.03 9.33
CA ALA A 199 12.62 -17.20 8.57
C ALA A 199 13.30 -16.82 7.26
N GLU A 200 14.24 -17.67 6.83
CA GLU A 200 15.02 -17.45 5.60
C GLU A 200 14.13 -17.47 4.35
N VAL A 201 14.30 -16.44 3.52
CA VAL A 201 13.62 -16.28 2.23
C VAL A 201 14.25 -17.21 1.19
N PRO A 202 13.47 -18.06 0.49
CA PRO A 202 14.02 -18.94 -0.54
C PRO A 202 14.55 -18.15 -1.74
N VAL A 203 15.85 -18.26 -2.02
CA VAL A 203 16.50 -17.63 -3.18
C VAL A 203 15.90 -18.08 -4.52
N GLY A 204 15.26 -19.25 -4.57
CA GLY A 204 14.55 -19.71 -5.77
C GLY A 204 13.38 -18.81 -6.20
N LEU A 205 12.90 -17.91 -5.33
CA LEU A 205 11.88 -16.91 -5.71
C LEU A 205 12.44 -15.83 -6.66
N LEU A 206 13.77 -15.72 -6.79
CA LEU A 206 14.42 -14.87 -7.80
C LEU A 206 14.13 -15.34 -9.23
N ASP A 207 13.71 -16.60 -9.41
CA ASP A 207 13.33 -17.20 -10.70
C ASP A 207 11.82 -17.27 -10.91
N HIS A 208 11.02 -16.65 -10.03
CA HIS A 208 9.58 -16.74 -10.11
C HIS A 208 9.02 -16.08 -11.38
N ALA A 209 7.95 -16.63 -11.96
CA ALA A 209 7.36 -16.11 -13.21
C ALA A 209 6.83 -14.67 -13.07
N ASP A 210 6.21 -14.37 -11.92
CA ASP A 210 5.70 -13.04 -11.59
C ASP A 210 6.81 -12.06 -11.18
N GLU A 211 6.85 -10.90 -11.83
CA GLU A 211 7.85 -9.85 -11.60
C GLU A 211 7.80 -9.25 -10.19
N ALA A 212 6.62 -9.14 -9.56
CA ALA A 212 6.50 -8.55 -8.23
C ALA A 212 7.07 -9.50 -7.18
N VAL A 213 6.90 -10.82 -7.38
CA VAL A 213 7.54 -11.84 -6.54
C VAL A 213 9.05 -11.78 -6.69
N ARG A 214 9.60 -11.70 -7.92
CA ARG A 214 11.05 -11.54 -8.12
C ARG A 214 11.59 -10.27 -7.49
N ALA A 215 10.90 -9.13 -7.69
CA ALA A 215 11.31 -7.84 -7.13
C ALA A 215 11.35 -7.86 -5.59
N TRP A 216 10.39 -8.53 -4.93
CA TRP A 216 10.42 -8.70 -3.49
C TRP A 216 11.46 -9.72 -3.03
N ALA A 217 11.69 -10.79 -3.78
CA ALA A 217 12.77 -11.73 -3.50
C ALA A 217 14.12 -11.00 -3.49
N VAL A 218 14.42 -10.20 -4.52
CA VAL A 218 15.63 -9.35 -4.59
C VAL A 218 15.79 -8.53 -3.32
N ARG A 219 14.77 -7.75 -2.94
CA ARG A 219 14.81 -6.88 -1.75
C ARG A 219 15.11 -7.65 -0.47
N LEU A 220 14.38 -8.75 -0.22
CA LEU A 220 14.49 -9.47 1.04
C LEU A 220 15.76 -10.32 1.12
N THR A 221 16.23 -10.90 0.00
CA THR A 221 17.50 -11.62 -0.02
C THR A 221 18.68 -10.65 0.11
N ALA A 222 18.58 -9.44 -0.45
CA ALA A 222 19.63 -8.42 -0.32
C ALA A 222 19.76 -7.94 1.12
N GLN A 223 18.64 -7.56 1.75
CA GLN A 223 18.58 -7.13 3.16
C GLN A 223 19.13 -8.15 4.16
N THR A 224 19.08 -9.44 3.82
CA THR A 224 19.57 -10.53 4.67
C THR A 224 20.97 -11.02 4.29
N GLY A 225 21.62 -10.40 3.30
CA GLY A 225 22.93 -10.81 2.79
C GLY A 225 22.93 -12.19 2.11
N LYS A 226 21.77 -12.65 1.66
CA LYS A 226 21.56 -13.96 1.00
C LYS A 226 21.38 -13.85 -0.51
N PHE A 227 21.40 -12.65 -1.07
CA PHE A 227 21.26 -12.47 -2.50
C PHE A 227 22.56 -12.83 -3.22
N PRO A 228 22.58 -13.86 -4.10
CA PRO A 228 23.83 -14.24 -4.75
C PRO A 228 24.28 -13.17 -5.75
N GLY A 229 25.51 -12.64 -5.60
CA GLY A 229 26.02 -11.55 -6.44
C GLY A 229 26.00 -11.85 -7.94
N SER A 230 26.42 -13.06 -8.34
CA SER A 230 26.35 -13.50 -9.74
C SER A 230 24.93 -13.55 -10.30
N LYS A 231 23.95 -13.88 -9.45
CA LYS A 231 22.53 -13.83 -9.81
C LYS A 231 22.05 -12.39 -9.97
N ALA A 232 22.52 -11.48 -9.12
CA ALA A 232 22.22 -10.05 -9.23
C ALA A 232 22.72 -9.47 -10.56
N VAL A 233 23.97 -9.75 -10.95
CA VAL A 233 24.54 -9.33 -12.25
C VAL A 233 23.74 -9.91 -13.42
N ALA A 234 23.43 -11.21 -13.38
CA ALA A 234 22.66 -11.86 -14.43
C ALA A 234 21.25 -11.27 -14.58
N MET A 235 20.57 -10.98 -13.47
CA MET A 235 19.24 -10.36 -13.48
C MET A 235 19.31 -8.89 -13.90
N ALA A 236 20.35 -8.15 -13.53
CA ALA A 236 20.57 -6.77 -13.96
C ALA A 236 20.63 -6.67 -15.48
N ALA A 237 21.41 -7.57 -16.12
CA ALA A 237 21.56 -7.60 -17.56
C ALA A 237 20.31 -8.09 -18.31
N ASN A 238 19.53 -9.02 -17.73
CA ASN A 238 18.57 -9.81 -18.51
C ASN A 238 17.12 -9.79 -18.01
N ASP A 239 16.81 -9.32 -16.79
CA ASP A 239 15.41 -9.35 -16.33
C ASP A 239 14.57 -8.38 -17.17
N PRO A 240 13.49 -8.86 -17.82
CA PRO A 240 12.69 -8.01 -18.69
C PRO A 240 11.89 -6.96 -17.92
N SER A 241 11.66 -7.16 -16.61
CA SER A 241 10.85 -6.27 -15.80
C SER A 241 11.62 -5.04 -15.32
N GLN A 242 11.12 -3.86 -15.69
CA GLN A 242 11.60 -2.59 -15.13
C GLN A 242 11.40 -2.49 -13.62
N MET A 243 10.39 -3.16 -13.05
CA MET A 243 10.18 -3.22 -11.60
C MET A 243 11.27 -4.03 -10.92
N VAL A 244 11.68 -5.15 -11.50
CA VAL A 244 12.78 -5.97 -10.97
C VAL A 244 14.10 -5.22 -11.09
N ARG A 245 14.38 -4.58 -12.23
CA ARG A 245 15.57 -3.74 -12.41
C ARG A 245 15.65 -2.59 -11.41
N LEU A 246 14.53 -1.95 -11.06
CA LEU A 246 14.47 -0.96 -9.98
C LEU A 246 14.78 -1.57 -8.60
N ALA A 247 14.28 -2.78 -8.32
CA ALA A 247 14.59 -3.49 -7.08
C ALA A 247 16.09 -3.85 -6.99
N LEU A 248 16.71 -4.25 -8.10
CA LEU A 248 18.14 -4.51 -8.20
C LEU A 248 18.96 -3.24 -7.95
N ALA A 249 18.60 -2.13 -8.60
CA ALA A 249 19.24 -0.84 -8.39
C ALA A 249 19.20 -0.41 -6.91
N SER A 250 18.08 -0.66 -6.23
CA SER A 250 17.93 -0.36 -4.79
C SER A 250 18.77 -1.29 -3.90
N ALA A 251 19.08 -2.50 -4.37
CA ALA A 251 19.83 -3.52 -3.63
C ALA A 251 21.35 -3.44 -3.85
N LEU A 252 21.85 -2.57 -4.75
CA LEU A 252 23.28 -2.48 -5.07
C LEU A 252 24.17 -2.26 -3.83
N ALA A 253 23.70 -1.45 -2.88
CA ALA A 253 24.44 -1.17 -1.65
C ALA A 253 24.60 -2.41 -0.75
N ASP A 254 23.71 -3.39 -0.86
CA ASP A 254 23.72 -4.62 -0.09
C ASP A 254 24.51 -5.76 -0.77
N LEU A 255 24.96 -5.57 -2.01
CA LEU A 255 25.83 -6.51 -2.72
C LEU A 255 27.28 -6.35 -2.28
N ASP A 256 28.05 -7.44 -2.41
CA ASP A 256 29.50 -7.41 -2.29
C ASP A 256 30.13 -6.50 -3.36
N GLU A 257 31.30 -5.95 -3.05
CA GLU A 257 31.93 -4.91 -3.86
C GLU A 257 32.22 -5.35 -5.30
N SER A 258 32.64 -6.61 -5.51
CA SER A 258 32.90 -7.15 -6.85
C SER A 258 31.65 -7.14 -7.73
N HIS A 259 30.53 -7.70 -7.25
CA HIS A 259 29.33 -7.80 -8.06
C HIS A 259 28.53 -6.49 -8.12
N ARG A 260 28.72 -5.57 -7.17
CA ARG A 260 28.02 -4.27 -7.14
C ARG A 260 28.26 -3.46 -8.40
N TRP A 261 29.52 -3.31 -8.81
CA TRP A 261 29.87 -2.50 -9.98
C TRP A 261 29.42 -3.17 -11.28
N GLU A 262 29.64 -4.48 -11.39
CA GLU A 262 29.15 -5.26 -12.55
C GLU A 262 27.63 -5.16 -12.72
N ALA A 263 26.87 -5.27 -11.62
CA ALA A 263 25.43 -5.13 -11.64
C ALA A 263 24.98 -3.70 -11.97
N ALA A 264 25.70 -2.69 -11.50
CA ALA A 264 25.41 -1.28 -11.80
C ALA A 264 25.64 -0.97 -13.30
N GLU A 265 26.74 -1.46 -13.87
CA GLU A 265 27.04 -1.32 -15.31
C GLU A 265 26.00 -2.04 -16.17
N ALA A 266 25.54 -3.23 -15.76
CA ALA A 266 24.52 -3.98 -16.48
C ALA A 266 23.11 -3.34 -16.43
N LEU A 267 22.85 -2.47 -15.43
CA LEU A 267 21.58 -1.74 -15.31
C LEU A 267 21.55 -0.42 -16.11
N ALA A 268 22.71 0.10 -16.51
CA ALA A 268 22.88 1.36 -17.22
C ALA A 268 22.47 1.26 -18.69
#